data_AF-A0A2G0VLD4-F1
#
_entry.id   AF-A0A2G0VLD4-F1
#
_cell.length_a   1.000
_cell.length_b   1.000
_cell.length_c   1.000
_cell.angle_alpha   90.00
_cell.angle_beta   90.00
_cell.angle_gamma   90.00
#
_symmetry.space_group_name_H-M   'P 1'
#
loop_
_entity.id
_entity.type
_entity.pdbx_description
1 polymer ?
#
loop_
_entity_poly.entity_id
_entity_poly.type
_entity_poly.pdbx_seq_one_letter_code
_entity_poly.pdbx_strand_id
1 'polypeptide(L)'
;MTLPTVVPLDFWPQPSTSPEPVVFATDTQLCLRYCADGEEIVLIHFPLVKKIQFGWPNDEALGGHPLIGLGLKQYQIHRVDNSPWLAELEQRNAIHPRHDKQLFVEHAIHYVFTFQDSTLECIVTEEPFWHPKVQVFTSEQEARDGWRKLINEVGT
;
A
#
# COMPACT_ATOMS: atom_id res chain seq x y z
N MET A 1 13.10 -18.97 9.90
CA MET A 1 12.46 -17.76 9.36
C MET A 1 11.68 -17.14 10.50
N THR A 2 11.79 -15.83 10.70
CA THR A 2 10.97 -15.07 11.64
C THR A 2 9.51 -15.12 11.23
N LEU A 3 8.60 -15.18 12.21
CA LEU A 3 7.17 -15.23 11.93
C LEU A 3 6.70 -13.90 11.32
N PRO A 4 5.77 -13.92 10.35
CA PRO A 4 5.19 -12.70 9.82
C PRO A 4 4.42 -11.95 10.91
N THR A 5 4.53 -10.63 10.91
CA THR A 5 3.85 -9.76 11.88
C THR A 5 3.24 -8.58 11.15
N VAL A 6 1.99 -8.24 11.49
CA VAL A 6 1.31 -7.07 10.95
C VAL A 6 1.42 -5.93 11.97
N VAL A 7 2.00 -4.82 11.55
CA VAL A 7 2.27 -3.65 12.39
C VAL A 7 1.41 -2.49 11.90
N PRO A 8 0.52 -1.91 12.73
CA PRO A 8 -0.27 -0.75 12.33
C PRO A 8 0.62 0.48 12.12
N LEU A 9 0.27 1.32 11.15
CA LEU A 9 0.93 2.59 10.88
C LEU A 9 0.12 3.74 11.45
N ASP A 10 0.12 3.86 12.78
CA ASP A 10 -0.73 4.81 13.51
C ASP A 10 -0.47 6.29 13.15
N PHE A 11 0.70 6.60 12.57
CA PHE A 11 1.04 7.96 12.12
C PHE A 11 0.49 8.31 10.74
N TRP A 12 -0.04 7.34 10.00
CA TRP A 12 -0.69 7.60 8.73
C TRP A 12 -2.18 7.87 8.96
N PRO A 13 -2.82 8.78 8.20
CA PRO A 13 -4.25 9.00 8.33
C PRO A 13 -5.01 7.72 8.01
N GLN A 14 -5.82 7.22 8.93
CA GLN A 14 -6.52 5.94 8.73
C GLN A 14 -7.74 6.13 7.82
N PRO A 15 -8.08 5.15 6.96
CA PRO A 15 -9.29 5.21 6.14
C PRO A 15 -10.55 5.38 6.99
N SER A 16 -11.50 6.18 6.52
CA SER A 16 -12.83 6.25 7.14
C SER A 16 -13.65 4.99 6.85
N THR A 17 -14.85 4.92 7.42
CA THR A 17 -15.84 3.91 7.07
C THR A 17 -16.46 4.11 5.68
N SER A 18 -16.20 5.23 4.99
CA SER A 18 -16.60 5.48 3.60
C SER A 18 -15.43 6.09 2.82
N PRO A 19 -14.34 5.33 2.60
CA PRO A 19 -13.06 5.88 2.19
C PRO A 19 -12.93 6.16 0.69
N GLU A 20 -13.87 5.69 -0.14
CA GLU A 20 -13.89 5.88 -1.60
C GLU A 20 -12.50 5.78 -2.29
N PRO A 21 -11.78 4.65 -2.12
CA PRO A 21 -10.41 4.54 -2.57
C PRO A 21 -10.31 4.61 -4.10
N VAL A 22 -9.41 5.44 -4.61
CA VAL A 22 -9.05 5.53 -6.03
C VAL A 22 -7.58 5.21 -6.20
N VAL A 23 -7.30 4.24 -7.07
CA VAL A 23 -5.96 3.76 -7.36
C VAL A 23 -5.59 4.11 -8.80
N PHE A 24 -4.43 4.72 -8.97
CA PHE A 24 -3.77 4.89 -10.27
C PHE A 24 -2.39 4.24 -10.18
N ALA A 25 -2.05 3.39 -11.13
CA ALA A 25 -0.78 2.66 -11.10
C ALA A 25 -0.16 2.55 -12.49
N THR A 26 1.17 2.60 -12.52
CA THR A 26 1.99 2.16 -13.65
C THR A 26 2.68 0.83 -13.27
N ASP A 27 3.61 0.37 -14.09
CA ASP A 27 4.46 -0.76 -13.77
C ASP A 27 5.45 -0.50 -12.61
N THR A 28 5.69 0.78 -12.29
CA THR A 28 6.73 1.23 -11.36
C THR A 28 6.23 2.16 -10.26
N GLN A 29 5.04 2.75 -10.41
CA GLN A 29 4.52 3.74 -9.47
C GLN A 29 3.08 3.43 -9.07
N LEU A 30 2.71 3.80 -7.85
CA LEU A 30 1.36 3.66 -7.31
C LEU A 30 0.94 4.97 -6.66
N CYS A 31 -0.20 5.50 -7.10
CA CYS A 31 -0.90 6.62 -6.48
C CYS A 31 -2.21 6.12 -5.89
N LEU A 32 -2.47 6.49 -4.64
CA LEU A 32 -3.68 6.15 -3.92
C LEU A 32 -4.33 7.44 -3.40
N ARG A 33 -5.64 7.56 -3.59
CA ARG A 33 -6.49 8.55 -2.91
C ARG A 33 -7.52 7.83 -2.06
N TYR A 34 -7.80 8.33 -0.86
CA TYR A 34 -8.97 7.93 -0.06
C TYR A 34 -9.38 9.04 0.91
N CYS A 35 -10.58 8.93 1.48
CA CYS A 35 -11.08 9.75 2.58
C CYS A 35 -10.69 9.12 3.92
N ALA A 36 -10.04 9.91 4.78
CA ALA A 36 -9.67 9.52 6.13
C ALA A 36 -10.80 9.76 7.14
N ASP A 37 -10.68 9.16 8.33
CA ASP A 37 -11.69 9.23 9.40
C ASP A 37 -12.01 10.68 9.86
N GLY A 38 -11.05 11.60 9.75
CA GLY A 38 -11.24 13.03 10.06
C GLY A 38 -11.85 13.86 8.92
N GLU A 39 -12.44 13.21 7.92
CA GLU A 39 -12.98 13.80 6.68
C GLU A 39 -11.91 14.45 5.78
N GLU A 40 -10.62 14.27 6.06
CA GLU A 40 -9.56 14.69 5.15
C GLU A 40 -9.43 13.77 3.94
N ILE A 41 -8.96 14.32 2.82
CA ILE A 41 -8.63 13.56 1.63
C ILE A 41 -7.12 13.33 1.62
N VAL A 42 -6.74 12.06 1.55
CA VAL A 42 -5.34 11.64 1.59
C VAL A 42 -4.90 11.24 0.19
N LEU A 43 -3.76 11.75 -0.25
CA LEU A 43 -3.04 11.29 -1.43
C LEU A 43 -1.73 10.63 -0.99
N ILE A 44 -1.47 9.44 -1.50
CA ILE A 44 -0.23 8.71 -1.25
C ILE A 44 0.42 8.37 -2.58
N HIS A 45 1.68 8.72 -2.71
CA HIS A 45 2.52 8.34 -3.85
C HIS A 45 3.61 7.39 -3.40
N PHE A 46 3.59 6.18 -3.95
CA PHE A 46 4.65 5.20 -3.86
C PHE A 46 5.47 5.26 -5.15
N PRO A 47 6.71 5.75 -5.10
CA PRO A 47 7.51 5.98 -6.30
C PRO A 47 8.11 4.71 -6.92
N LEU A 48 8.24 3.63 -6.14
CA LEU A 48 8.85 2.37 -6.59
C LEU A 48 8.02 1.18 -6.11
N VAL A 49 7.06 0.74 -6.92
CA VAL A 49 6.22 -0.43 -6.64
C VAL A 49 6.74 -1.68 -7.35
N LYS A 50 6.75 -2.81 -6.65
CA LYS A 50 7.08 -4.13 -7.21
C LYS A 50 5.83 -4.94 -7.55
N LYS A 51 4.79 -4.80 -6.74
CA LYS A 51 3.54 -5.54 -6.91
C LYS A 51 2.37 -4.81 -6.26
N ILE A 52 1.20 -4.90 -6.88
CA ILE A 52 -0.06 -4.32 -6.41
C ILE A 52 -1.15 -5.40 -6.49
N GLN A 53 -2.02 -5.42 -5.50
CA GLN A 53 -3.27 -6.16 -5.50
C GLN A 53 -4.36 -5.27 -4.89
N PHE A 54 -5.46 -5.06 -5.61
CA PHE A 54 -6.56 -4.21 -5.16
C PHE A 54 -7.90 -4.86 -5.47
N GLY A 55 -8.81 -4.85 -4.51
CA GLY A 55 -10.15 -5.45 -4.63
C GLY A 55 -10.51 -6.21 -3.37
N TRP A 56 -11.15 -7.37 -3.51
CA TRP A 56 -11.53 -8.22 -2.38
C TRP A 56 -10.30 -8.69 -1.56
N PRO A 57 -10.45 -8.91 -0.25
CA PRO A 57 -11.69 -8.87 0.52
C PRO A 57 -12.14 -7.46 0.93
N ASN A 58 -13.45 -7.32 1.16
CA ASN A 58 -14.05 -6.19 1.86
C ASN A 58 -13.99 -6.42 3.40
N ASP A 59 -14.50 -5.48 4.18
CA ASP A 59 -14.55 -5.55 5.64
C ASP A 59 -15.31 -6.78 6.18
N GLU A 60 -16.46 -7.13 5.58
CA GLU A 60 -17.28 -8.29 5.94
C GLU A 60 -16.55 -9.61 5.72
N ALA A 61 -15.70 -9.68 4.68
CA ALA A 61 -14.91 -10.86 4.34
C ALA A 61 -13.48 -10.81 4.90
N LEU A 62 -13.08 -9.74 5.59
CA LEU A 62 -11.70 -9.55 6.07
C LEU A 62 -11.28 -10.65 7.05
N GLY A 63 -12.24 -11.26 7.76
CA GLY A 63 -12.01 -12.43 8.61
C GLY A 63 -11.40 -13.65 7.89
N GLY A 64 -11.51 -13.71 6.56
CA GLY A 64 -10.87 -14.74 5.73
C GLY A 64 -9.46 -14.36 5.24
N HIS A 65 -9.00 -13.13 5.50
CA HIS A 65 -7.70 -12.67 5.03
C HIS A 65 -6.56 -13.41 5.74
N PRO A 66 -5.52 -13.91 5.04
CA PRO A 66 -4.43 -14.68 5.66
C PRO A 66 -3.70 -13.95 6.81
N LEU A 67 -3.69 -12.62 6.77
CA LEU A 67 -3.04 -11.78 7.78
C LEU A 67 -3.93 -11.42 8.99
N ILE A 68 -5.21 -11.81 9.03
CA ILE A 68 -6.13 -11.44 10.11
C ILE A 68 -5.64 -11.93 11.48
N GLY A 69 -5.15 -13.18 11.54
CA GLY A 69 -4.60 -13.77 12.77
C GLY A 69 -3.25 -13.21 13.18
N LEU A 70 -2.67 -12.32 12.38
CA LEU A 70 -1.33 -11.75 12.56
C LEU A 70 -1.34 -10.26 12.92
N GLY A 71 -2.54 -9.69 13.13
CA GLY A 71 -2.71 -8.31 13.58
C GLY A 71 -3.37 -7.37 12.55
N LEU A 72 -3.79 -7.88 11.38
CA LEU A 72 -4.56 -7.08 10.43
C LEU A 72 -5.91 -6.68 11.04
N LYS A 73 -6.29 -5.42 10.87
CA LYS A 73 -7.57 -4.86 11.35
C LYS A 73 -8.32 -4.17 10.22
N GLN A 74 -9.62 -3.98 10.39
CA GLN A 74 -10.45 -3.21 9.47
C GLN A 74 -10.14 -1.72 9.56
N TYR A 75 -10.32 -1.00 8.44
CA TYR A 75 -10.15 0.46 8.33
C TYR A 75 -8.80 0.96 8.85
N GLN A 76 -7.75 0.15 8.63
CA GLN A 76 -6.40 0.44 9.08
C GLN A 76 -5.36 0.19 8.00
N ILE A 77 -4.25 0.93 8.14
CA ILE A 77 -3.05 0.83 7.31
C ILE A 77 -1.99 0.10 8.11
N HIS A 78 -1.36 -0.88 7.47
CA HIS A 78 -0.40 -1.75 8.12
C HIS A 78 0.86 -1.93 7.27
N ARG A 79 1.97 -2.17 7.94
CA ARG A 79 3.18 -2.75 7.39
C ARG A 79 3.27 -4.22 7.78
N VAL A 80 3.68 -5.09 6.86
CA VAL A 80 3.88 -6.52 7.13
C VAL A 80 5.37 -6.83 7.20
N ASP A 81 5.85 -7.08 8.41
CA ASP A 81 7.21 -7.53 8.65
C ASP A 81 7.32 -9.03 8.37
N ASN A 82 8.42 -9.46 7.74
CA ASN A 82 8.62 -10.83 7.26
C ASN A 82 7.48 -11.32 6.32
N SER A 83 7.06 -10.45 5.39
CA SER A 83 5.94 -10.68 4.49
C SER A 83 6.00 -12.02 3.73
N PRO A 84 4.98 -12.90 3.86
CA PRO A 84 4.88 -14.12 3.07
C PRO A 84 4.73 -13.83 1.57
N TRP A 85 4.02 -12.75 1.23
CA TRP A 85 3.80 -12.36 -0.16
C TRP A 85 5.10 -11.87 -0.82
N LEU A 86 5.95 -11.16 -0.07
CA LEU A 86 7.29 -10.81 -0.54
C LEU A 86 8.16 -12.04 -0.77
N ALA A 87 8.11 -13.01 0.15
CA ALA A 87 8.85 -14.27 0.01
C ALA A 87 8.37 -15.08 -1.20
N GLU A 88 7.06 -15.14 -1.45
CA GLU A 88 6.50 -15.77 -2.64
C GLU A 88 6.93 -15.04 -3.92
N LEU A 89 6.86 -13.71 -3.93
CA LEU A 89 7.27 -12.90 -5.08
C LEU A 89 8.77 -13.09 -5.39
N GLU A 90 9.62 -13.13 -4.37
CA GLU A 90 11.06 -13.43 -4.49
C GLU A 90 11.29 -14.80 -5.13
N GLN A 91 10.64 -15.85 -4.63
CA GLN A 91 10.76 -17.20 -5.17
C GLN A 91 10.33 -17.30 -6.63
N ARG A 92 9.26 -16.61 -7.02
CA ARG A 92 8.80 -16.57 -8.41
C ARG A 92 9.81 -15.89 -9.34
N ASN A 93 10.56 -14.90 -8.85
CA ASN A 93 11.59 -14.19 -9.61
C ASN A 93 12.96 -14.89 -9.60
N ALA A 94 13.16 -15.87 -8.71
CA ALA A 94 14.44 -16.57 -8.54
C ALA A 94 14.89 -17.41 -9.74
N ILE A 95 14.04 -17.60 -10.75
CA ILE A 95 14.42 -18.25 -12.02
C ILE A 95 15.45 -17.44 -12.82
N HIS A 96 15.57 -16.14 -12.54
CA HIS A 96 16.52 -15.28 -13.23
C HIS A 96 17.98 -15.66 -12.86
N PRO A 97 18.89 -15.91 -13.83
CA PRO A 97 20.26 -16.38 -13.54
C PRO A 97 21.11 -15.45 -12.68
N ARG A 98 20.74 -14.17 -12.59
CA ARG A 98 21.39 -13.16 -11.74
C ARG A 98 20.56 -12.77 -10.53
N HIS A 99 19.57 -13.58 -10.16
CA HIS A 99 18.74 -13.31 -9.00
C HIS A 99 19.60 -13.32 -7.75
N ASP A 100 19.53 -12.21 -7.02
CA ASP A 100 20.10 -12.10 -5.68
C ASP A 100 18.94 -11.90 -4.72
N LYS A 101 18.73 -12.90 -3.86
CA LYS A 101 17.65 -12.87 -2.88
C LYS A 101 17.78 -11.69 -1.93
N GLN A 102 19.00 -11.39 -1.47
CA GLN A 102 19.23 -10.31 -0.52
C GLN A 102 18.85 -8.98 -1.16
N LEU A 103 19.35 -8.68 -2.36
CA LEU A 103 19.00 -7.46 -3.07
C LEU A 103 17.51 -7.37 -3.44
N PHE A 104 16.84 -8.52 -3.65
CA PHE A 104 15.42 -8.53 -3.96
C PHE A 104 14.55 -8.10 -2.77
N VAL A 105 14.88 -8.59 -1.57
CA VAL A 105 14.12 -8.34 -0.33
C VAL A 105 14.61 -7.11 0.42
N GLU A 106 15.85 -6.71 0.22
CA GLU A 106 16.42 -5.49 0.77
C GLU A 106 15.58 -4.30 0.32
N HIS A 107 15.25 -3.42 1.28
CA HIS A 107 14.38 -2.26 1.07
C HIS A 107 12.94 -2.57 0.65
N ALA A 108 12.53 -3.85 0.51
CA ALA A 108 11.18 -4.20 0.09
C ALA A 108 10.22 -4.15 1.29
N ILE A 109 9.22 -3.28 1.23
CA ILE A 109 8.21 -3.09 2.27
C ILE A 109 6.84 -3.52 1.74
N HIS A 110 6.11 -4.29 2.54
CA HIS A 110 4.75 -4.71 2.23
C HIS A 110 3.75 -3.86 3.04
N TYR A 111 2.89 -3.14 2.35
CA TYR A 111 1.78 -2.37 2.93
C TYR A 111 0.43 -3.00 2.65
N VAL A 112 -0.48 -2.91 3.62
CA VAL A 112 -1.87 -3.35 3.52
C VAL A 112 -2.79 -2.23 4.00
N PHE A 113 -3.69 -1.79 3.13
CA PHE A 113 -4.76 -0.85 3.43
C PHE A 113 -6.07 -1.62 3.41
N THR A 114 -6.81 -1.55 4.49
CA THR A 114 -8.14 -2.14 4.58
C THR A 114 -9.18 -1.03 4.48
N PHE A 115 -10.05 -1.11 3.48
CA PHE A 115 -11.17 -0.20 3.25
C PHE A 115 -12.48 -0.93 3.54
N GLN A 116 -13.60 -0.21 3.44
CA GLN A 116 -14.93 -0.80 3.56
C GLN A 116 -15.14 -1.89 2.50
N ASP A 117 -15.09 -1.55 1.22
CA ASP A 117 -15.43 -2.48 0.13
C ASP A 117 -14.24 -3.26 -0.46
N SER A 118 -13.02 -2.97 -0.01
CA SER A 118 -11.80 -3.53 -0.63
C SER A 118 -10.59 -3.50 0.29
N THR A 119 -9.56 -4.23 -0.09
CA THR A 119 -8.23 -4.21 0.48
C THR A 119 -7.24 -3.88 -0.64
N LEU A 120 -6.30 -2.99 -0.37
CA LEU A 120 -5.15 -2.72 -1.23
C LEU A 120 -3.90 -3.27 -0.54
N GLU A 121 -3.19 -4.17 -1.20
CA GLU A 121 -1.87 -4.62 -0.81
C GLU A 121 -0.85 -4.15 -1.85
N CYS A 122 0.29 -3.65 -1.38
CA CYS A 122 1.40 -3.33 -2.28
C CYS A 122 2.76 -3.68 -1.67
N ILE A 123 3.67 -4.16 -2.52
CA ILE A 123 5.08 -4.32 -2.18
C ILE A 123 5.83 -3.20 -2.90
N VAL A 124 6.60 -2.42 -2.16
CA VAL A 124 7.35 -1.27 -2.66
C VAL A 124 8.82 -1.38 -2.27
N THR A 125 9.69 -0.70 -3.00
CA THR A 125 11.08 -0.47 -2.58
C THR A 125 11.16 0.88 -1.87
N GLU A 126 11.73 0.90 -0.67
CA GLU A 126 12.02 2.13 0.07
C GLU A 126 13.51 2.38 0.24
N GLU A 127 13.98 3.45 -0.41
CA GLU A 127 15.33 3.95 -0.29
C GLU A 127 15.32 5.37 0.31
N PRO A 128 16.45 5.91 0.80
CA PRO A 128 16.49 7.24 1.43
C PRO A 128 15.84 8.35 0.60
N PHE A 129 15.95 8.30 -0.73
CA PHE A 129 15.36 9.27 -1.66
C PHE A 129 13.99 8.84 -2.20
N TRP A 130 13.66 7.56 -2.11
CA TRP A 130 12.47 6.96 -2.70
C TRP A 130 11.64 6.33 -1.60
N HIS A 131 10.81 7.14 -0.95
CA HIS A 131 9.90 6.72 0.10
C HIS A 131 8.48 7.21 -0.20
N PRO A 132 7.45 6.60 0.42
CA PRO A 132 6.07 7.00 0.21
C PRO A 132 5.87 8.47 0.61
N LYS A 133 5.23 9.24 -0.27
CA LYS A 133 4.86 10.64 0.01
C LYS A 133 3.39 10.68 0.36
N VAL A 134 3.08 11.09 1.59
CA VAL A 134 1.70 11.24 2.08
C VAL A 134 1.36 12.73 2.11
N GLN A 135 0.24 13.09 1.49
CA GLN A 135 -0.30 14.44 1.48
C GLN A 135 -1.74 14.38 1.99
N VAL A 136 -2.10 15.33 2.84
CA VAL A 136 -3.42 15.40 3.47
C VAL A 136 -4.03 16.75 3.14
N PHE A 137 -5.29 16.72 2.71
CA PHE A 137 -6.03 17.90 2.28
C PHE A 137 -7.36 17.97 3.02
N THR A 138 -7.72 19.17 3.50
CA THR A 138 -9.05 19.43 4.07
C THR A 138 -10.02 20.02 3.04
N SER A 139 -9.52 20.41 1.86
CA SER A 139 -10.31 20.95 0.76
C SER A 139 -10.39 19.96 -0.39
N GLU A 140 -11.62 19.65 -0.81
CA GLU A 140 -11.85 18.75 -1.95
C GLU A 140 -11.25 19.30 -3.25
N GLN A 141 -11.33 20.61 -3.46
CA GLN A 141 -10.76 21.24 -4.65
C GLN A 141 -9.23 21.11 -4.68
N GLU A 142 -8.56 21.35 -3.55
CA GLU A 142 -7.11 21.21 -3.45
C GLU A 142 -6.67 19.75 -3.63
N ALA A 143 -7.40 18.81 -3.06
CA ALA A 143 -7.14 17.38 -3.24
C ALA A 143 -7.30 16.94 -4.70
N ARG A 144 -8.34 17.43 -5.39
CA ARG A 144 -8.56 17.17 -6.83
C ARG A 144 -7.43 17.74 -7.69
N ASP A 145 -7.01 18.97 -7.42
CA ASP A 145 -5.90 19.60 -8.15
C ASP A 145 -4.57 18.89 -7.88
N GLY A 146 -4.32 18.51 -6.62
CA GLY A 146 -3.17 17.71 -6.20
C GLY A 146 -3.12 16.34 -6.89
N TRP A 147 -4.26 15.64 -6.93
CA TRP A 147 -4.39 14.35 -7.60
C TRP A 147 -4.12 14.44 -9.09
N ARG A 148 -4.69 15.44 -9.77
CA ARG A 148 -4.46 15.67 -11.21
C ARG A 148 -2.98 15.96 -11.48
N LYS A 149 -2.35 16.80 -10.65
CA LYS A 149 -0.92 17.10 -10.78
C LYS A 149 -0.08 15.84 -10.61
N LEU A 150 -0.34 15.06 -9.55
CA LEU A 150 0.38 13.83 -9.26
C LEU A 150 0.29 12.82 -10.41
N ILE A 151 -0.91 12.53 -10.91
CA ILE A 151 -1.08 11.59 -12.04
C ILE A 151 -0.35 12.09 -13.28
N ASN A 152 -0.41 13.39 -13.58
CA ASN A 152 0.29 13.94 -14.73
C ASN A 152 1.82 13.82 -14.61
N GLU A 153 2.38 13.94 -13.39
CA GLU A 153 3.82 13.74 -13.16
C GLU A 153 4.23 12.27 -13.23
N VAL A 154 3.34 11.34 -12.87
CA VAL A 154 3.59 9.89 -12.90
C VAL A 154 3.40 9.30 -14.30
N GLY A 155 2.46 9.84 -15.07
CA GLY A 155 2.09 9.34 -16.40
C GLY A 155 2.93 9.86 -17.56
N THR A 156 3.87 10.79 -17.32
CA THR A 156 4.82 11.32 -18.31
C THR A 156 6.16 10.60 -18.25
#